data_AF-A6FHX2-F1
#
_entry.id   AF-A6FHX2-F1
#
_cell.length_a   1.000
_cell.length_b   1.000
_cell.length_c   1.000
_cell.angle_alpha   90.00
_cell.angle_beta   90.00
_cell.angle_gamma   90.00
#
_symmetry.space_group_name_H-M   'P 1'
#
loop_
_entity.id
_entity.type
_entity.pdbx_description
1 polymer ?
#
loop_
_entity_poly.entity_id
_entity_poly.type
_entity_poly.pdbx_seq_one_letter_code
_entity_poly.pdbx_strand_id
1 'polypeptide(L)'
;MKKINLINLLKAGGIYAVLFILLVIIVIQEPSFLSLRNLSNILTQSSVRIIIALGVAGLIVTQGTDLSAGRQVGLAAVLSATLLQAADNVNKVFPSLGEIPIVVV
;
A
#
# COMPACT_ATOMS: atom_id res chain seq x y z
N MET A 1 38.34 -17.76 -15.07
CA MET A 1 37.08 -17.00 -15.21
C MET A 1 35.91 -17.94 -14.90
N LYS A 2 35.12 -17.67 -13.84
CA LYS A 2 33.91 -18.45 -13.54
C LYS A 2 32.94 -18.31 -14.73
N LYS A 3 32.57 -19.43 -15.36
CA LYS A 3 31.46 -19.44 -16.33
C LYS A 3 30.18 -19.09 -15.54
N ILE A 4 29.68 -17.87 -15.71
CA ILE A 4 28.42 -17.43 -15.11
C ILE A 4 27.34 -18.25 -15.80
N ASN A 5 26.83 -19.27 -15.10
CA ASN A 5 25.70 -20.06 -15.59
C ASN A 5 24.46 -19.18 -15.50
N LEU A 6 24.09 -18.56 -16.63
CA LEU A 6 22.93 -17.68 -16.76
C LEU A 6 21.64 -18.32 -16.23
N ILE A 7 21.52 -19.64 -16.41
CA ILE A 7 20.40 -20.46 -15.90
C ILE A 7 20.40 -20.52 -14.36
N ASN A 8 21.57 -20.60 -13.72
CA ASN A 8 21.66 -20.60 -12.25
C ASN A 8 21.46 -19.19 -11.68
N LEU A 9 21.89 -18.15 -12.41
CA LEU A 9 21.66 -16.76 -12.06
C LEU A 9 20.16 -16.39 -12.19
N LEU A 10 19.49 -16.87 -13.23
CA LEU A 10 18.04 -16.75 -13.40
C LEU A 10 17.26 -17.56 -12.37
N LYS A 11 17.74 -18.74 -11.94
CA LYS A 11 17.09 -19.49 -10.86
C LYS A 11 17.25 -18.81 -9.50
N ALA A 12 18.42 -18.24 -9.21
CA ALA A 12 18.68 -17.52 -7.96
C ALA A 12 18.02 -16.12 -7.93
N GLY A 13 17.88 -15.47 -9.09
CA GLY A 13 17.34 -14.11 -9.24
C GLY A 13 16.03 -14.05 -10.02
N GLY A 14 15.28 -15.15 -10.12
CA GLY A 14 14.13 -15.26 -11.02
C GLY A 14 13.05 -14.22 -10.78
N ILE A 15 12.82 -13.87 -9.50
CA ILE A 15 11.86 -12.82 -9.15
C ILE A 15 12.29 -11.44 -9.67
N TYR A 16 13.59 -11.13 -9.66
CA TYR A 16 14.11 -9.87 -10.20
C TYR A 16 14.00 -9.84 -11.72
N ALA A 17 14.25 -10.97 -12.38
CA ALA A 17 14.07 -11.07 -13.84
C ALA A 17 12.60 -10.87 -14.24
N VAL A 18 11.67 -11.50 -13.52
CA VAL A 18 10.22 -11.34 -13.77
C VAL A 18 9.78 -9.90 -13.48
N LEU A 19 10.22 -9.29 -12.38
CA LEU A 19 9.91 -7.90 -12.05
C LEU A 19 10.44 -6.93 -13.12
N PHE A 20 11.64 -7.16 -13.64
CA PHE A 20 12.22 -6.33 -14.68
C PHE A 20 11.43 -6.42 -15.99
N ILE A 21 11.08 -7.64 -16.43
CA ILE A 21 10.26 -7.86 -17.62
C ILE A 21 8.89 -7.16 -17.46
N LEU A 22 8.25 -7.33 -16.31
CA LEU A 22 6.96 -6.70 -16.01
C LEU A 22 7.08 -5.16 -16.08
N LEU A 23 8.14 -4.60 -15.50
CA LEU A 23 8.40 -3.16 -15.51
C LEU A 23 8.56 -2.65 -16.95
N VAL A 24 9.31 -3.35 -17.79
CA VAL A 24 9.47 -2.99 -19.21
C VAL A 24 8.12 -2.99 -19.94
N ILE A 25 7.30 -4.02 -19.73
CA ILE A 25 5.96 -4.12 -20.35
C ILE A 25 5.08 -2.94 -19.93
N ILE A 26 5.06 -2.60 -18.63
CA ILE A 26 4.25 -1.50 -18.09
C ILE A 26 4.72 -0.16 -18.68
N VAL A 27 6.02 0.07 -18.77
CA VAL A 27 6.58 1.32 -19.31
C VAL A 27 6.26 1.49 -20.81
N ILE A 28 6.25 0.38 -21.57
CA ILE A 28 5.86 0.42 -22.99
C ILE A 28 4.38 0.76 -23.15
N GLN A 29 3.50 0.21 -22.30
CA GLN A 29 2.07 0.46 -22.36
C GLN A 29 1.68 1.84 -21.82
N GLU A 30 2.35 2.29 -20.75
CA GLU A 30 2.07 3.54 -20.06
C GLU A 30 3.38 4.28 -19.72
N PRO A 31 3.92 5.09 -20.64
CA PRO A 31 5.18 5.81 -20.42
C PRO A 31 5.13 6.79 -19.25
N SER A 32 3.93 7.28 -18.88
CA SER A 32 3.74 8.16 -17.72
C SER A 32 4.01 7.47 -16.38
N PHE A 33 4.09 6.12 -16.39
CA PHE A 33 4.42 5.32 -15.21
C PHE A 33 5.76 5.73 -14.57
N LEU A 34 6.75 6.13 -15.37
CA LEU A 34 8.07 6.58 -14.89
C LEU A 34 8.07 8.02 -14.36
N SER A 35 6.94 8.73 -14.41
CA SER A 35 6.86 10.09 -13.90
C SER A 35 7.17 10.14 -12.39
N LEU A 36 7.86 11.20 -11.97
CA LEU A 36 8.15 11.46 -10.55
C LEU A 36 6.86 11.50 -9.71
N ARG A 37 5.76 11.98 -10.28
CA ARG A 37 4.45 12.01 -9.62
C ARG A 37 3.93 10.61 -9.35
N ASN A 38 3.98 9.70 -10.33
CA ASN A 38 3.54 8.32 -10.13
C ASN A 38 4.45 7.59 -9.15
N LEU A 39 5.77 7.80 -9.25
CA LEU A 39 6.73 7.26 -8.30
C LEU A 39 6.43 7.73 -6.86
N SER A 40 6.23 9.03 -6.65
CA SER A 40 5.83 9.59 -5.35
C SER A 40 4.50 9.01 -4.87
N ASN A 41 3.51 8.86 -5.74
CA ASN A 41 2.22 8.25 -5.37
C ASN A 41 2.38 6.80 -4.91
N ILE A 42 3.21 6.00 -5.59
CA ILE A 42 3.47 4.61 -5.23
C ILE A 42 4.20 4.52 -3.89
N LEU A 43 5.22 5.38 -3.68
CA LEU A 43 5.98 5.41 -2.43
C LEU A 43 5.10 5.87 -1.27
N THR A 44 4.26 6.89 -1.45
CA THR A 44 3.32 7.37 -0.42
C THR A 44 2.25 6.33 -0.09
N GLN A 45 1.75 5.57 -1.08
CA GLN A 45 0.81 4.47 -0.82
C GLN A 45 1.48 3.30 -0.08
N SER A 46 2.77 3.06 -0.35
CA SER A 46 3.55 1.99 0.28
C SER A 46 4.04 2.37 1.69
N SER A 47 4.23 3.66 1.98
CA SER A 47 4.78 4.14 3.26
C SER A 47 3.97 3.68 4.47
N VAL A 48 2.63 3.74 4.38
CA VAL A 48 1.73 3.29 5.45
C VAL A 48 1.96 1.82 5.81
N ARG A 49 2.19 0.97 4.81
CA ARG A 49 2.46 -0.46 5.02
C ARG A 49 3.78 -0.70 5.74
N ILE A 50 4.80 0.11 5.44
CA ILE A 50 6.11 0.03 6.10
C ILE A 50 6.01 0.41 7.58
N ILE A 51 5.28 1.47 7.90
CA ILE A 51 5.06 1.91 9.30
C ILE A 51 4.39 0.79 10.11
N ILE A 52 3.37 0.14 9.55
CA ILE A 52 2.69 -1.00 10.19
C ILE A 52 3.65 -2.19 10.35
N ALA A 53 4.39 -2.53 9.30
CA ALA A 53 5.33 -3.65 9.33
C ALA A 53 6.44 -3.45 10.37
N LEU A 54 6.92 -2.22 10.56
CA LEU A 54 7.89 -1.88 11.61
C LEU A 54 7.33 -2.14 13.02
N GLY A 55 6.06 -1.79 13.26
CA GLY A 55 5.39 -2.08 14.54
C GLY A 55 5.20 -3.58 14.79
N VAL A 56 4.84 -4.34 13.76
CA VAL A 56 4.60 -5.79 13.85
C VAL A 56 5.90 -6.63 13.87
N ALA A 57 7.03 -6.07 13.40
CA ALA A 57 8.30 -6.78 13.33
C ALA A 57 8.76 -7.35 14.68
N GLY A 58 8.54 -6.62 15.79
CA GLY A 58 8.87 -7.09 17.13
C GLY A 58 8.06 -8.32 17.56
N LEU A 59 6.79 -8.40 17.15
CA LEU A 59 5.90 -9.52 17.46
C LEU A 59 6.28 -10.77 16.66
N ILE A 60 6.70 -10.60 15.40
CA ILE A 60 7.21 -11.70 14.56
C ILE A 60 8.46 -12.33 15.19
N VAL A 61 9.37 -11.51 15.75
CA VAL A 61 10.58 -11.99 16.43
C VAL A 61 10.23 -12.83 17.66
N THR A 62 9.16 -12.49 18.40
CA THR A 62 8.66 -13.28 19.54
C THR A 62 7.79 -14.47 19.12
N GLN A 63 7.84 -14.89 17.85
CA GLN A 63 7.03 -15.98 17.26
C GLN A 63 5.51 -15.74 17.32
N GLY A 64 5.07 -14.51 17.60
CA GLY A 64 3.68 -14.10 17.53
C GLY A 64 3.31 -13.64 16.12
N THR A 65 2.08 -13.91 15.70
CA THR A 65 1.50 -13.31 14.49
C THR A 65 0.41 -12.32 14.89
N ASP A 66 0.65 -11.03 14.68
CA ASP A 66 -0.39 -10.01 14.87
C ASP A 66 -1.08 -9.69 13.55
N LEU A 67 -2.17 -10.42 13.28
CA LEU A 67 -3.04 -10.17 12.14
C LEU A 67 -4.09 -9.08 12.44
N SER A 68 -4.14 -8.56 13.68
CA SER A 68 -5.11 -7.55 14.09
C SER A 68 -4.76 -6.14 13.62
N ALA A 69 -3.46 -5.85 13.44
CA ALA A 69 -2.97 -4.53 13.00
C ALA A 69 -3.64 -4.05 11.69
N GLY A 70 -3.79 -4.95 10.70
CA GLY A 70 -4.47 -4.61 9.44
C GLY A 70 -5.95 -4.26 9.63
N ARG A 71 -6.64 -4.93 10.55
CA ARG A 71 -8.06 -4.67 10.85
C ARG A 71 -8.25 -3.34 11.58
N GLN A 72 -7.34 -3.00 12.49
CA GLN A 72 -7.37 -1.73 13.22
C GLN A 72 -7.14 -0.54 12.27
N VAL A 73 -6.16 -0.65 11.37
CA VAL A 73 -5.92 0.38 10.34
C VAL A 73 -7.09 0.48 9.36
N GLY A 74 -7.70 -0.64 8.98
CA GLY A 74 -8.90 -0.66 8.14
C GLY A 74 -10.08 0.08 8.79
N LEU A 75 -10.33 -0.17 10.08
CA LEU A 75 -11.38 0.54 10.82
C LEU A 75 -11.07 2.04 10.92
N ALA A 76 -9.83 2.40 11.27
CA ALA A 76 -9.40 3.79 11.34
C ALA A 76 -9.57 4.50 9.98
N ALA A 77 -9.23 3.84 8.87
CA ALA A 77 -9.41 4.38 7.53
C ALA A 77 -10.89 4.64 7.20
N VAL A 78 -11.80 3.72 7.53
CA VAL A 78 -13.25 3.91 7.32
C VAL A 78 -13.77 5.06 8.16
N LEU A 79 -13.36 5.16 9.43
CA LEU A 79 -13.76 6.25 10.32
C LEU A 79 -13.24 7.61 9.82
N SER A 80 -11.95 7.71 9.50
CA SER A 80 -11.35 8.94 8.98
C SER A 80 -11.96 9.35 7.64
N ALA A 81 -12.16 8.40 6.72
CA ALA A 81 -12.82 8.69 5.44
C ALA A 81 -14.26 9.15 5.66
N THR A 82 -14.98 8.54 6.60
CA THR A 82 -16.35 8.92 6.92
C THR A 82 -16.42 10.37 7.43
N LEU A 83 -15.51 10.76 8.32
CA LEU A 83 -15.46 12.10 8.92
C LEU A 83 -14.92 13.17 7.97
N LEU A 84 -14.08 12.81 7.00
CA LEU A 84 -13.53 13.73 6.00
C LEU A 84 -14.54 14.09 4.89
N GLN A 85 -15.66 13.38 4.79
CA GLN A 85 -16.69 13.66 3.78
C GLN A 85 -17.24 15.08 3.93
N ALA A 86 -17.44 15.75 2.80
CA ALA A 86 -18.16 17.03 2.76
C ALA A 86 -19.64 16.84 3.12
N ALA A 87 -20.24 17.86 3.75
CA ALA A 87 -21.63 17.81 4.22
C ALA A 87 -22.64 17.65 3.07
N ASP A 88 -22.31 18.17 1.89
CA ASP A 88 -23.09 18.13 0.66
C ASP A 88 -22.81 16.90 -0.22
N ASN A 89 -21.93 15.98 0.22
CA ASN A 89 -21.61 14.79 -0.56
C ASN A 89 -22.87 13.93 -0.81
N VAL A 90 -23.16 13.62 -2.07
CA VAL A 90 -24.33 12.83 -2.48
C VAL A 90 -24.20 11.36 -2.08
N ASN A 91 -22.98 10.83 -2.09
CA ASN A 91 -22.68 9.44 -1.77
C ASN A 91 -22.10 9.31 -0.36
N LYS A 92 -22.90 9.64 0.66
CA LYS A 92 -22.48 9.51 2.06
C LYS A 92 -22.26 8.04 2.43
N VAL A 93 -21.16 7.75 3.14
CA VAL A 93 -20.88 6.40 3.68
C VAL A 93 -22.02 5.89 4.57
N PHE A 94 -22.63 6.78 5.37
CA PHE A 94 -23.82 6.48 6.16
C PHE A 94 -24.95 7.46 5.82
N PRO A 95 -25.82 7.14 4.85
CA PRO A 95 -26.87 8.06 4.37
C PRO A 95 -27.92 8.40 5.42
N SER A 96 -28.22 7.46 6.31
CA SER A 96 -29.25 7.60 7.35
C SER A 96 -28.74 8.26 8.63
N LEU A 97 -27.44 8.57 8.74
CA LEU A 97 -26.84 9.02 10.00
C LEU A 97 -27.08 10.51 10.32
N GLY A 98 -27.74 11.25 9.43
CA GLY A 98 -28.01 12.68 9.62
C GLY A 98 -26.72 13.52 9.76
N GLU A 99 -26.89 14.80 10.13
CA GLU A 99 -25.78 15.65 10.55
C GLU A 99 -25.60 15.48 12.05
N ILE A 100 -24.45 14.96 12.48
CA ILE A 100 -24.12 14.86 13.90
C ILE A 100 -23.46 16.18 14.30
N PRO A 101 -24.09 16.98 15.18
CA PRO A 101 -23.49 18.23 15.63
C PRO A 101 -22.21 17.92 16.42
N ILE A 102 -21.09 18.48 15.98
CA ILE A 102 -19.83 18.41 16.73
C ILE A 102 -19.98 19.38 17.89
N VAL A 103 -20.02 18.83 19.12
CA VAL A 103 -20.29 19.61 20.35
C VAL A 103 -19.25 20.70 20.64
N VAL A 104 -18.14 20.76 19.90
CA VAL A 104 -16.94 21.55 20.22
C VAL A 104 -16.51 22.50 19.08
N VAL A 105 -17.41 22.88 18.17
CA VAL A 105 -17.18 24.00 17.22
C VAL A 105 -18.33 24.98 17.29
#